data_AF-A0A252BJ38-F1
#
_entry.id   AF-A0A252BJ38-F1
#
_cell.length_a   1.000
_cell.length_b   1.000
_cell.length_c   1.000
_cell.angle_alpha   90.00
_cell.angle_beta   90.00
_cell.angle_gamma   90.00
#
_symmetry.space_group_name_H-M   'P 1'
#
loop_
_entity.id
_entity.type
_entity.pdbx_description
1 polymer ?
#
loop_
_entity_poly.entity_id
_entity_poly.type
_entity_poly.pdbx_seq_one_letter_code
_entity_poly.pdbx_strand_id
1 'polypeptide(L)'
;MRIIAQLTSAKVRRDDISIVCENAHMTKKPIISDVRDRQRAWIDQIRDKFDESYAGIARKSGVAPSTVVRFMNDEAATHSLSATTEAKIAAAFNVKPAAKPALEPISDFNRVPVIGYVQAGVFQHGFSQDYPTEFVSVSPDHRYPSLPRVAFRVRGDSMDLLYPEGTIVLAVRISDLARAPKTGEKVVVIRQTNGDQEATIKQIEIKEDGKVVLWPRSSNPEFSAAIVLPSMADLVEMPDNGCRPEYWIEGLIIQSIRPE
;
A
#
# COMPACT_ATOMS: atom_id res chain seq x y z
N MET A 1 36.12 45.18 3.04
CA MET A 1 36.00 44.00 3.93
C MET A 1 34.76 43.24 3.52
N ARG A 2 34.88 41.92 3.24
CA ARG A 2 33.85 40.96 2.79
C ARG A 2 33.40 41.07 1.32
N ILE A 3 33.15 39.99 0.56
CA ILE A 3 33.31 38.53 0.69
C ILE A 3 33.37 37.99 -0.75
N ILE A 4 34.30 37.07 -1.01
CA ILE A 4 34.33 36.17 -2.16
C ILE A 4 33.43 34.99 -1.81
N ALA A 5 32.39 34.70 -2.61
CA ALA A 5 31.85 33.35 -2.82
C ALA A 5 30.55 33.45 -3.65
N GLN A 6 30.57 32.92 -4.87
CA GLN A 6 29.39 32.32 -5.52
C GLN A 6 29.80 31.81 -6.89
N LEU A 7 30.38 30.60 -6.97
CA LEU A 7 30.57 29.89 -8.24
C LEU A 7 30.77 28.37 -8.03
N THR A 8 30.04 27.74 -7.12
CA THR A 8 30.10 26.26 -6.93
C THR A 8 28.80 25.71 -6.33
N SER A 9 27.67 25.78 -7.04
CA SER A 9 26.47 25.02 -6.61
C SER A 9 25.55 24.53 -7.73
N ALA A 10 25.88 24.76 -9.01
CA ALA A 10 25.05 24.33 -10.13
C ALA A 10 25.56 23.06 -10.85
N LYS A 11 26.81 22.63 -10.60
CA LYS A 11 27.44 21.50 -11.29
C LYS A 11 27.37 20.18 -10.52
N VAL A 12 27.13 20.21 -9.20
CA VAL A 12 27.06 19.02 -8.34
C VAL A 12 25.68 18.34 -8.36
N ARG A 13 24.62 19.00 -8.85
CA ARG A 13 23.25 18.44 -8.89
C ARG A 13 22.88 17.71 -10.18
N ARG A 14 23.76 17.69 -11.20
CA ARG A 14 23.48 16.99 -12.47
C ARG A 14 24.06 15.57 -12.53
N ASP A 15 25.07 15.28 -11.72
CA ASP A 15 25.72 13.96 -11.74
C ASP A 15 24.97 12.94 -10.87
N ASP A 16 24.20 13.38 -9.85
CA ASP A 16 23.37 12.50 -9.00
C ASP A 16 22.05 12.05 -9.64
N ILE A 17 21.59 12.67 -10.73
CA ILE A 17 20.36 12.25 -11.44
C ILE A 17 20.65 11.11 -12.44
N SER A 18 21.91 10.91 -12.81
CA SER A 18 22.32 9.80 -13.69
C SER A 18 22.40 8.44 -12.97
N ILE A 19 22.56 8.44 -11.64
CA ILE A 19 22.68 7.21 -10.83
C ILE A 19 21.29 6.62 -10.45
N VAL A 20 20.20 7.38 -10.66
CA VAL A 20 18.83 6.94 -10.30
C VAL A 20 18.12 6.20 -11.43
N CYS A 21 18.66 6.17 -12.65
CA CYS A 21 18.03 5.52 -13.80
C CYS A 21 18.68 4.20 -14.25
N GLU A 22 19.75 3.73 -13.57
CA GLU A 22 20.49 2.53 -13.98
C GLU A 22 20.18 1.27 -13.13
N ASN A 23 19.21 1.36 -12.21
CA ASN A 23 18.75 0.21 -11.41
C ASN A 23 17.50 -0.49 -11.95
N ALA A 24 16.98 -0.05 -13.11
CA ALA A 24 15.80 -0.66 -13.76
C ALA A 24 16.12 -1.94 -14.56
N HIS A 25 17.39 -2.37 -14.60
CA HIS A 25 17.84 -3.60 -15.29
C HIS A 25 18.60 -4.56 -14.35
N MET A 26 18.23 -4.58 -13.07
CA MET A 26 18.51 -5.76 -12.24
C MET A 26 17.61 -6.89 -12.74
N THR A 27 18.22 -7.79 -13.51
CA THR A 27 17.72 -9.12 -13.84
C THR A 27 16.79 -9.64 -12.75
N LYS A 28 15.54 -9.95 -13.12
CA LYS A 28 14.63 -10.80 -12.33
C LYS A 28 15.33 -12.14 -12.08
N LYS A 29 16.20 -12.19 -11.06
CA LYS A 29 16.55 -13.43 -10.40
C LYS A 29 15.36 -13.71 -9.49
N PRO A 30 14.58 -14.77 -9.72
CA PRO A 30 13.41 -15.01 -8.89
C PRO A 30 13.90 -15.19 -7.45
N ILE A 31 13.45 -14.33 -6.54
CA ILE A 31 13.73 -14.38 -5.10
C ILE A 31 12.84 -15.47 -4.47
N ILE A 32 12.87 -16.65 -5.07
CA ILE A 32 12.48 -17.90 -4.46
C ILE A 32 13.66 -18.81 -4.76
N SER A 33 14.47 -19.13 -3.74
CA SER A 33 15.27 -20.34 -3.82
C SER A 33 14.29 -21.47 -4.14
N ASP A 34 14.30 -21.96 -5.38
CA ASP A 34 13.22 -22.79 -5.91
C ASP A 34 12.97 -23.95 -4.93
N VAL A 35 11.71 -24.20 -4.60
CA VAL A 35 11.31 -25.33 -3.74
C VAL A 35 11.98 -26.61 -4.24
N ARG A 36 12.09 -26.71 -5.56
CA ARG A 36 12.81 -27.75 -6.28
C ARG A 36 14.30 -27.83 -5.97
N ASP A 37 15.02 -26.73 -5.97
CA ASP A 37 16.46 -26.71 -5.68
C ASP A 37 16.74 -27.22 -4.26
N ARG A 38 15.89 -26.83 -3.31
CA ARG A 38 15.95 -27.32 -1.93
C ARG A 38 15.65 -28.82 -1.83
N GLN A 39 14.64 -29.29 -2.57
CA GLN A 39 14.30 -30.71 -2.63
C GLN A 39 15.44 -31.54 -3.26
N ARG A 40 16.10 -31.03 -4.31
CA ARG A 40 17.26 -31.68 -4.95
C ARG A 40 18.44 -31.77 -3.99
N ALA A 41 18.81 -30.66 -3.36
CA ALA A 41 19.88 -30.64 -2.36
C ALA A 41 19.60 -31.59 -1.19
N TRP A 42 18.34 -31.68 -0.76
CA TRP A 42 17.92 -32.64 0.27
C TRP A 42 18.06 -34.10 -0.18
N ILE A 43 17.72 -34.43 -1.43
CA ILE A 43 17.89 -35.79 -1.97
C ILE A 43 19.38 -36.13 -2.15
N ASP A 44 20.21 -35.17 -2.58
CA ASP A 44 21.66 -35.35 -2.66
C ASP A 44 22.27 -35.61 -1.28
N GLN A 45 21.80 -34.92 -0.24
CA GLN A 45 22.22 -35.20 1.13
C GLN A 45 21.90 -36.64 1.56
N ILE A 46 20.72 -37.17 1.18
CA ILE A 46 20.35 -38.57 1.47
C ILE A 46 21.26 -39.51 0.68
N ARG A 47 21.49 -39.23 -0.60
CA ARG A 47 22.37 -40.01 -1.46
C ARG A 47 23.76 -40.16 -0.84
N ASP A 48 24.36 -39.04 -0.47
CA ASP A 48 25.74 -38.99 0.02
C ASP A 48 25.86 -39.58 1.44
N LYS A 49 24.84 -39.40 2.29
CA LYS A 49 24.83 -39.93 3.66
C LYS A 49 24.66 -41.43 3.75
N PHE A 50 23.85 -42.02 2.86
CA PHE A 50 23.51 -43.44 2.89
C PHE A 50 24.20 -44.27 1.80
N ASP A 51 25.06 -43.63 0.99
CA ASP A 51 25.74 -44.23 -0.17
C ASP A 51 24.76 -44.96 -1.12
N GLU A 52 23.64 -44.30 -1.41
CA GLU A 52 22.56 -44.85 -2.22
C GLU A 52 22.53 -44.24 -3.62
N SER A 53 21.94 -44.95 -4.58
CA SER A 53 21.60 -44.34 -5.88
C SER A 53 20.24 -43.64 -5.81
N TYR A 54 19.96 -42.66 -6.69
CA TYR A 54 18.62 -42.04 -6.75
C TYR A 54 17.49 -43.06 -6.99
N ALA A 55 17.75 -44.10 -7.79
CA ALA A 55 16.83 -45.21 -7.98
C ALA A 55 16.71 -46.08 -6.71
N GLY A 56 17.79 -46.26 -5.96
CA GLY A 56 17.81 -46.92 -4.64
C GLY A 56 16.96 -46.17 -3.62
N ILE A 57 17.13 -44.85 -3.54
CA ILE A 57 16.33 -43.95 -2.69
C ILE A 57 14.84 -44.11 -2.99
N ALA A 58 14.45 -44.06 -4.27
CA ALA A 58 13.06 -44.23 -4.66
C ALA A 58 12.50 -45.60 -4.23
N ARG A 59 13.23 -46.69 -4.49
CA ARG A 59 12.80 -48.07 -4.14
C ARG A 59 12.65 -48.25 -2.64
N LYS A 60 13.64 -47.83 -1.84
CA LYS A 60 13.60 -47.91 -0.37
C LYS A 60 12.48 -47.06 0.23
N SER A 61 12.07 -46.01 -0.48
CA SER A 61 10.96 -45.13 -0.10
C SER A 61 9.58 -45.58 -0.59
N GLY A 62 9.47 -46.69 -1.33
CA GLY A 62 8.19 -47.13 -1.91
C GLY A 62 7.64 -46.14 -2.95
N VAL A 63 8.53 -45.50 -3.71
CA VAL A 63 8.25 -44.57 -4.81
C VAL A 63 8.79 -45.15 -6.11
N ALA A 64 8.13 -44.88 -7.24
CA ALA A 64 8.62 -45.33 -8.54
C ALA A 64 10.02 -44.74 -8.83
N PRO A 65 11.01 -45.53 -9.30
CA PRO A 65 12.36 -45.03 -9.59
C PRO A 65 12.38 -43.84 -10.55
N SER A 66 11.46 -43.83 -11.53
CA SER A 66 11.31 -42.75 -12.49
C SER A 66 10.95 -41.41 -11.85
N THR A 67 10.28 -41.38 -10.70
CA THR A 67 9.89 -40.14 -10.01
C THR A 67 11.12 -39.39 -9.51
N VAL A 68 12.00 -40.05 -8.76
CA VAL A 68 13.20 -39.40 -8.19
C VAL A 68 14.26 -39.18 -9.27
N VAL A 69 14.48 -40.16 -10.15
CA VAL A 69 15.50 -40.06 -11.20
C VAL A 69 15.18 -38.94 -12.20
N ARG A 70 13.93 -38.83 -12.68
CA ARG A 70 13.55 -37.71 -13.57
C ARG A 70 13.63 -36.38 -12.84
N PHE A 71 13.17 -36.32 -11.59
CA PHE A 71 13.24 -35.11 -10.79
C PHE A 71 14.67 -34.57 -10.63
N MET A 72 15.66 -35.46 -10.41
CA MET A 72 17.07 -35.07 -10.28
C MET A 72 17.73 -34.74 -11.61
N ASN A 73 17.41 -35.46 -12.69
CA ASN A 73 18.17 -35.36 -13.94
C ASN A 73 17.57 -34.42 -14.99
N ASP A 74 16.28 -34.11 -14.93
CA ASP A 74 15.62 -33.24 -15.92
C ASP A 74 15.83 -31.78 -15.55
N GLU A 75 16.78 -31.07 -16.14
CA GLU A 75 17.02 -29.65 -15.83
C GLU A 75 15.89 -28.71 -16.31
N ALA A 76 15.13 -29.12 -17.33
CA ALA A 76 14.06 -28.32 -17.94
C ALA A 76 12.71 -28.45 -17.20
N ALA A 77 12.55 -29.47 -16.35
CA ALA A 77 11.36 -29.66 -15.54
C ALA A 77 11.16 -28.53 -14.51
N THR A 78 9.96 -27.96 -14.47
CA THR A 78 9.56 -26.93 -13.49
C THR A 78 8.80 -27.50 -12.29
N HIS A 79 8.55 -28.81 -12.25
CA HIS A 79 7.75 -29.45 -11.21
C HIS A 79 8.58 -29.77 -9.96
N SER A 80 7.97 -29.59 -8.79
CA SER A 80 8.48 -30.01 -7.48
C SER A 80 7.96 -31.40 -7.10
N LEU A 81 8.63 -32.08 -6.18
CA LEU A 81 8.09 -33.31 -5.59
C LEU A 81 6.83 -33.03 -4.77
N SER A 82 5.88 -33.98 -4.80
CA SER A 82 4.69 -33.91 -3.97
C SER A 82 5.03 -34.11 -2.49
N ALA A 83 4.22 -33.52 -1.60
CA ALA A 83 4.38 -33.71 -0.15
C ALA A 83 4.30 -35.19 0.27
N THR A 84 3.50 -36.00 -0.44
CA THR A 84 3.40 -37.45 -0.21
C THR A 84 4.71 -38.17 -0.54
N THR A 85 5.37 -37.76 -1.64
CA THR A 85 6.67 -38.31 -2.04
C THR A 85 7.76 -37.92 -1.05
N GLU A 86 7.78 -36.66 -0.62
CA GLU A 86 8.70 -36.18 0.42
C GLU A 86 8.52 -36.95 1.73
N ALA A 87 7.28 -37.14 2.19
CA ALA A 87 6.99 -37.86 3.43
C ALA A 87 7.48 -39.32 3.38
N LYS A 88 7.30 -40.00 2.23
CA LYS A 88 7.77 -41.37 2.02
C LYS A 88 9.30 -41.47 2.08
N ILE A 89 10.00 -40.55 1.40
CA ILE A 89 11.47 -40.51 1.40
C ILE A 89 11.99 -40.18 2.81
N ALA A 90 11.37 -39.20 3.48
CA ALA A 90 11.73 -38.80 4.83
C ALA A 90 11.56 -39.95 5.84
N ALA A 91 10.47 -40.72 5.73
CA ALA A 91 10.20 -41.87 6.58
C ALA A 91 11.21 -43.00 6.35
N ALA A 92 11.58 -43.28 5.10
CA ALA A 92 12.49 -44.37 4.76
C ALA A 92 13.94 -44.12 5.20
N PHE A 93 14.40 -42.86 5.15
CA PHE A 93 15.78 -42.50 5.46
C PHE A 93 15.95 -41.79 6.80
N ASN A 94 14.86 -41.54 7.53
CA ASN A 94 14.85 -40.76 8.77
C ASN A 94 15.57 -39.39 8.62
N VAL A 95 15.37 -38.73 7.47
CA VAL A 95 15.88 -37.39 7.18
C VAL A 95 14.70 -36.47 6.91
N LYS A 96 14.55 -35.40 7.68
CA LYS A 96 13.47 -34.44 7.48
C LYS A 96 13.67 -33.70 6.15
N PRO A 97 12.60 -33.48 5.36
CA PRO A 97 12.68 -32.68 4.14
C PRO A 97 13.11 -31.25 4.46
N ALA A 98 13.72 -30.58 3.48
CA ALA A 98 14.08 -29.17 3.58
C ALA A 98 12.87 -28.38 4.09
N ALA A 99 13.07 -27.58 5.14
CA ALA A 99 11.99 -26.83 5.75
C ALA A 99 11.26 -26.01 4.67
N LYS A 100 9.94 -26.20 4.56
CA LYS A 100 9.11 -25.28 3.80
C LYS A 100 9.36 -23.88 4.35
N PRO A 101 9.41 -22.83 3.50
CA PRO A 101 9.50 -21.48 4.02
C PRO A 101 8.38 -21.32 5.04
N ALA A 102 8.75 -20.97 6.27
CA ALA A 102 7.78 -20.67 7.30
C ALA A 102 6.87 -19.58 6.71
N LEU A 103 5.57 -19.84 6.69
CA LEU A 103 4.60 -18.78 6.47
C LEU A 103 4.68 -17.92 7.73
N GLU A 104 5.54 -16.91 7.71
CA GLU A 104 5.54 -15.90 8.75
C GLU A 104 4.21 -15.16 8.65
N PRO A 105 3.39 -15.15 9.71
CA PRO A 105 2.19 -14.34 9.72
C PRO A 105 2.60 -12.89 9.49
N ILE A 106 1.96 -12.22 8.53
CA ILE A 106 2.08 -10.78 8.38
C ILE A 106 1.35 -10.18 9.58
N SER A 107 2.09 -9.96 10.67
CA SER A 107 1.56 -9.44 11.93
C SER A 107 1.52 -7.92 12.00
N ASP A 108 2.00 -7.23 10.95
CA ASP A 108 1.99 -5.77 10.92
C ASP A 108 0.59 -5.27 10.59
N PHE A 109 -0.13 -4.84 11.62
CA PHE A 109 -1.34 -4.06 11.51
C PHE A 109 -1.14 -2.73 12.24
N ASN A 110 -1.56 -1.65 11.59
CA ASN A 110 -1.55 -0.32 12.16
C ASN A 110 -2.95 0.01 12.66
N ARG A 111 -3.02 0.49 13.91
CA ARG A 111 -4.24 1.11 14.44
C ARG A 111 -4.34 2.53 13.91
N VAL A 112 -5.39 2.80 13.14
CA VAL A 112 -5.68 4.12 12.57
C VAL A 112 -6.84 4.72 13.34
N PRO A 113 -6.69 5.92 13.96
CA PRO A 113 -7.76 6.54 14.71
C PRO A 113 -8.88 7.02 13.78
N VAL A 114 -10.13 6.78 14.17
CA VAL A 114 -11.30 7.43 13.55
C VAL A 114 -11.51 8.77 14.26
N ILE A 115 -11.15 9.85 13.59
CA ILE A 115 -11.06 11.17 14.22
C ILE A 115 -12.35 11.99 14.09
N GLY A 116 -13.30 11.57 13.24
CA GLY A 116 -14.53 12.32 13.08
C GLY A 116 -15.44 11.77 11.99
N TYR A 117 -16.44 12.59 11.65
CA TYR A 117 -17.42 12.30 10.61
C TYR A 117 -17.22 13.21 9.42
N VAL A 118 -17.50 12.69 8.23
CA VAL A 118 -17.61 13.47 7.00
C VAL A 118 -19.06 13.44 6.55
N GLN A 119 -19.69 14.61 6.52
CA GLN A 119 -21.10 14.80 6.24
C GLN A 119 -21.32 16.16 5.56
N ALA A 120 -21.83 16.14 4.34
CA ALA A 120 -22.17 17.37 3.64
C ALA A 120 -23.41 18.04 4.27
N GLY A 121 -23.40 19.37 4.31
CA GLY A 121 -24.45 20.22 4.85
C GLY A 121 -24.41 20.41 6.37
N VAL A 122 -23.50 19.74 7.10
CA VAL A 122 -23.47 19.79 8.57
C VAL A 122 -22.21 20.50 9.06
N PHE A 123 -22.42 21.66 9.68
CA PHE A 123 -21.39 22.45 10.34
C PHE A 123 -21.34 22.12 11.83
N GLN A 124 -20.12 22.01 12.36
CA GLN A 124 -19.88 21.68 13.76
C GLN A 124 -18.63 22.40 14.28
N HIS A 125 -18.52 22.54 15.60
CA HIS A 125 -17.36 23.13 16.23
C HIS A 125 -16.17 22.15 16.19
N GLY A 126 -15.36 22.26 15.13
CA GLY A 126 -14.26 21.36 14.83
C GLY A 126 -14.70 20.07 14.14
N PHE A 127 -13.97 19.66 13.10
CA PHE A 127 -14.30 18.41 12.38
C PHE A 127 -13.66 17.15 12.98
N SER A 128 -12.64 17.30 13.81
CA SER A 128 -11.86 16.21 14.41
C SER A 128 -11.95 16.22 15.93
N GLN A 129 -11.85 15.03 16.52
CA GLN A 129 -11.76 14.81 17.95
C GLN A 129 -10.29 14.77 18.38
N ASP A 130 -9.96 15.49 19.45
CA ASP A 130 -8.60 15.52 20.01
C ASP A 130 -8.20 14.15 20.62
N TYR A 131 -9.17 13.41 21.13
CA TYR A 131 -8.99 12.11 21.79
C TYR A 131 -9.89 11.04 21.15
N PRO A 132 -9.49 10.47 20.00
CA PRO A 132 -10.29 9.46 19.32
C PRO A 132 -10.42 8.21 20.19
N THR A 133 -11.66 7.78 20.43
CA THR A 133 -11.97 6.55 21.18
C THR A 133 -12.14 5.34 20.26
N GLU A 134 -12.27 5.58 18.96
CA GLU A 134 -12.47 4.56 17.94
C GLU A 134 -11.23 4.41 17.04
N PHE A 135 -10.90 3.16 16.70
CA PHE A 135 -9.76 2.82 15.84
C PHE A 135 -10.13 1.70 14.87
N VAL A 136 -9.57 1.75 13.66
CA VAL A 136 -9.61 0.64 12.70
C VAL A 136 -8.22 0.02 12.56
N SER A 137 -8.16 -1.31 12.52
CA SER A 137 -6.94 -2.06 12.26
C SER A 137 -6.79 -2.31 10.76
N VAL A 138 -5.73 -1.79 10.16
CA VAL A 138 -5.45 -1.98 8.73
C VAL A 138 -4.00 -2.36 8.49
N SER A 139 -3.75 -3.12 7.43
CA SER A 139 -2.37 -3.38 6.99
C SER A 139 -1.65 -2.06 6.62
N PRO A 140 -0.31 -2.02 6.75
CA PRO A 140 0.50 -0.94 6.21
C PRO A 140 0.22 -0.72 4.72
N ASP A 141 0.19 0.55 4.30
CA ASP A 141 0.11 0.90 2.89
C ASP A 141 1.52 1.21 2.37
N HIS A 142 2.10 0.30 1.58
CA HIS A 142 3.44 0.45 1.03
C HIS A 142 3.60 1.65 0.08
N ARG A 143 2.50 2.25 -0.41
CA ARG A 143 2.54 3.47 -1.23
C ARG A 143 2.84 4.72 -0.39
N TYR A 144 2.52 4.67 0.90
CA TYR A 144 2.68 5.75 1.86
C TYR A 144 3.37 5.25 3.13
N PRO A 145 4.60 4.71 3.01
CA PRO A 145 5.31 4.17 4.15
C PRO A 145 5.56 5.30 5.16
N SER A 146 5.35 5.00 6.44
CA SER A 146 5.63 5.91 7.55
C SER A 146 4.78 7.19 7.61
N LEU A 147 3.83 7.42 6.70
CA LEU A 147 2.92 8.56 6.81
C LEU A 147 1.80 8.27 7.82
N PRO A 148 1.54 9.19 8.78
CA PRO A 148 0.39 9.07 9.65
C PRO A 148 -0.90 8.97 8.84
N ARG A 149 -1.76 8.05 9.26
CA ARG A 149 -3.10 7.87 8.68
C ARG A 149 -4.14 8.25 9.71
N VAL A 150 -5.22 8.83 9.23
CA VAL A 150 -6.42 9.13 10.00
C VAL A 150 -7.63 8.53 9.28
N ALA A 151 -8.71 8.29 10.00
CA ALA A 151 -9.93 7.76 9.43
C ALA A 151 -11.13 8.65 9.75
N PHE A 152 -12.11 8.64 8.85
CA PHE A 152 -13.39 9.33 9.01
C PHE A 152 -14.53 8.36 8.71
N ARG A 153 -15.61 8.44 9.50
CA ARG A 153 -16.85 7.72 9.17
C ARG A 153 -17.74 8.60 8.30
N VAL A 154 -18.19 8.05 7.18
CA VAL A 154 -19.09 8.71 6.25
C VAL A 154 -20.52 8.73 6.81
N ARG A 155 -21.16 9.89 6.73
CA ARG A 155 -22.58 10.09 7.04
C ARG A 155 -23.29 10.79 5.89
N GLY A 156 -24.52 10.40 5.61
CA GLY A 156 -25.30 10.89 4.48
C GLY A 156 -24.82 10.35 3.13
N ASP A 157 -25.35 10.92 2.06
CA ASP A 157 -25.35 10.34 0.71
C ASP A 157 -24.58 11.18 -0.33
N SER A 158 -23.92 12.28 0.05
CA SER A 158 -23.17 13.15 -0.89
C SER A 158 -22.06 12.47 -1.71
N MET A 159 -21.66 11.27 -1.29
CA MET A 159 -20.66 10.42 -1.96
C MET A 159 -21.09 8.95 -2.04
N ASP A 160 -22.39 8.62 -1.89
CA ASP A 160 -22.90 7.25 -1.75
C ASP A 160 -22.55 6.31 -2.92
N LEU A 161 -22.40 6.83 -4.14
CA LEU A 161 -21.98 6.03 -5.30
C LEU A 161 -20.59 5.40 -5.12
N LEU A 162 -19.74 5.98 -4.27
CA LEU A 162 -18.40 5.48 -3.95
C LEU A 162 -18.27 5.03 -2.50
N TYR A 163 -18.83 5.80 -1.58
CA TYR A 163 -18.75 5.63 -0.14
C TYR A 163 -20.16 5.75 0.46
N PRO A 164 -20.94 4.66 0.48
CA PRO A 164 -22.21 4.61 1.18
C PRO A 164 -22.07 5.00 2.65
N GLU A 165 -23.15 5.50 3.24
CA GLU A 165 -23.19 5.81 4.68
C GLU A 165 -22.66 4.65 5.54
N GLY A 166 -21.91 4.98 6.59
CA GLY A 166 -21.25 4.00 7.46
C GLY A 166 -19.87 3.55 6.97
N THR A 167 -19.52 3.80 5.71
CA THR A 167 -18.15 3.57 5.20
C THR A 167 -17.13 4.31 6.06
N ILE A 168 -16.02 3.65 6.40
CA ILE A 168 -14.86 4.28 7.03
C ILE A 168 -13.82 4.55 5.94
N VAL A 169 -13.48 5.81 5.71
CA VAL A 169 -12.41 6.19 4.77
C VAL A 169 -11.12 6.46 5.53
N LEU A 170 -10.00 5.97 5.01
CA LEU A 170 -8.68 6.24 5.53
C LEU A 170 -7.99 7.27 4.64
N ALA A 171 -7.42 8.28 5.26
CA ALA A 171 -6.73 9.37 4.60
C ALA A 171 -5.32 9.57 5.15
N VAL A 172 -4.43 10.02 4.28
CA VAL A 172 -3.16 10.67 4.67
C VAL A 172 -3.38 12.17 4.65
N ARG A 173 -2.86 12.89 5.65
CA ARG A 173 -3.00 14.34 5.69
C ARG A 173 -2.28 14.98 4.53
N ILE A 174 -2.86 16.03 3.95
CA ILE A 174 -2.22 16.71 2.83
C ILE A 174 -0.93 17.41 3.26
N SER A 175 -0.86 17.90 4.50
CA SER A 175 0.34 18.50 5.08
C SER A 175 1.52 17.54 5.18
N ASP A 176 1.21 16.26 5.37
CA ASP A 176 2.20 15.19 5.48
C ASP A 176 2.55 14.64 4.09
N LEU A 177 1.72 14.93 3.09
CA LEU A 177 1.90 14.54 1.71
C LEU A 177 2.73 15.59 0.97
N ALA A 178 3.95 15.23 0.55
CA ALA A 178 4.85 16.12 -0.19
C ALA A 178 4.43 16.35 -1.67
N ARG A 179 3.12 16.32 -1.97
CA ARG A 179 2.54 16.61 -3.28
C ARG A 179 1.10 17.09 -3.17
N ALA A 180 0.67 17.88 -4.15
CA ALA A 180 -0.74 18.19 -4.32
C ALA A 180 -1.55 16.95 -4.76
N PRO A 181 -2.87 16.94 -4.52
CA PRO A 181 -3.77 15.96 -5.09
C PRO A 181 -3.82 16.05 -6.62
N LYS A 182 -4.22 14.95 -7.26
CA LYS A 182 -4.36 14.83 -8.72
C LYS A 182 -5.83 14.66 -9.10
N THR A 183 -6.20 15.08 -10.31
CA THR A 183 -7.52 14.82 -10.90
C THR A 183 -7.92 13.35 -10.72
N GLY A 184 -9.13 13.11 -10.25
CA GLY A 184 -9.69 11.78 -10.00
C GLY A 184 -9.49 11.25 -8.58
N GLU A 185 -8.59 11.85 -7.79
CA GLU A 185 -8.40 11.52 -6.38
C GLU A 185 -9.59 11.97 -5.52
N LYS A 186 -9.74 11.34 -4.36
CA LYS A 186 -10.84 11.62 -3.42
C LYS A 186 -10.23 12.24 -2.19
N VAL A 187 -10.78 13.35 -1.77
CA VAL A 187 -10.20 14.20 -0.73
C VAL A 187 -11.24 14.50 0.33
N VAL A 188 -10.79 14.61 1.58
CA VAL A 188 -11.54 15.22 2.66
C VAL A 188 -11.32 16.72 2.56
N VAL A 189 -12.39 17.45 2.32
CA VAL A 189 -12.41 18.91 2.20
C VAL A 189 -13.11 19.46 3.41
N ILE A 190 -12.50 20.44 4.06
CA ILE A 190 -13.13 21.21 5.12
C ILE A 190 -13.57 22.54 4.55
N ARG A 191 -14.78 22.95 4.91
CA ARG A 191 -15.29 24.29 4.73
C ARG A 191 -15.48 24.94 6.09
N GLN A 192 -15.04 26.18 6.27
CA GLN A 192 -15.21 26.92 7.51
C GLN A 192 -16.07 28.16 7.31
N THR A 193 -17.10 28.29 8.15
CA THR A 193 -18.02 29.44 8.16
C THR A 193 -18.30 29.84 9.59
N ASN A 194 -18.10 31.11 9.95
CA ASN A 194 -18.39 31.65 11.28
C ASN A 194 -17.76 30.86 12.46
N GLY A 195 -16.60 30.24 12.24
CA GLY A 195 -15.91 29.43 13.24
C GLY A 195 -16.35 27.96 13.30
N ASP A 196 -17.45 27.60 12.64
CA ASP A 196 -17.85 26.21 12.47
C ASP A 196 -17.24 25.61 11.20
N GLN A 197 -17.07 24.29 11.22
CA GLN A 197 -16.42 23.52 10.18
C GLN A 197 -17.35 22.41 9.67
N GLU A 198 -17.41 22.27 8.35
CA GLU A 198 -18.07 21.19 7.64
C GLU A 198 -16.98 20.32 6.99
N ALA A 199 -16.92 19.03 7.35
CA ALA A 199 -16.02 18.08 6.71
C ALA A 199 -16.79 17.23 5.71
N THR A 200 -16.34 17.21 4.46
CA THR A 200 -17.00 16.46 3.40
C THR A 200 -16.00 15.71 2.55
N ILE A 201 -16.44 14.66 1.86
CA ILE A 201 -15.65 14.02 0.81
C ILE A 201 -16.05 14.59 -0.55
N LYS A 202 -15.07 14.82 -1.41
CA LYS A 202 -15.26 15.19 -2.83
C LYS A 202 -14.26 14.45 -3.72
N GLN A 203 -14.61 14.27 -4.98
CA GLN A 203 -13.65 13.90 -6.02
C GLN A 203 -13.09 15.17 -6.67
N ILE A 204 -11.77 15.30 -6.72
CA ILE A 204 -11.13 16.48 -7.28
C ILE A 204 -10.93 16.37 -8.79
N GLU A 205 -11.12 17.47 -9.50
CA GLU A 205 -10.76 17.65 -10.90
C GLU A 205 -10.01 18.97 -11.06
N ILE A 206 -8.81 18.91 -11.62
CA ILE A 206 -7.98 20.07 -11.94
C ILE A 206 -8.14 20.33 -13.44
N LYS A 207 -8.67 21.50 -13.79
CA LYS A 207 -8.88 21.95 -15.16
C LYS A 207 -7.58 22.47 -15.78
N GLU A 208 -7.54 22.55 -17.10
CA GLU A 208 -6.37 23.05 -17.85
C GLU A 208 -6.06 24.52 -17.52
N ASP A 209 -7.08 25.30 -17.17
CA ASP A 209 -6.94 26.71 -16.74
C ASP A 209 -6.53 26.86 -15.27
N GLY A 210 -6.23 25.75 -14.57
CA GLY A 210 -5.80 25.73 -13.18
C GLY A 210 -6.95 25.72 -12.16
N LYS A 211 -8.20 25.89 -12.59
CA LYS A 211 -9.36 25.81 -11.68
C LYS A 211 -9.50 24.42 -11.08
N VAL A 212 -9.98 24.38 -9.85
CA VAL A 212 -10.28 23.13 -9.15
C VAL A 212 -11.78 22.95 -9.03
N VAL A 213 -12.27 21.79 -9.42
CA VAL A 213 -13.66 21.40 -9.31
C VAL A 213 -13.78 20.22 -8.35
N LEU A 214 -14.61 20.37 -7.33
CA LEU A 214 -14.87 19.38 -6.29
C LEU A 214 -16.24 18.77 -6.50
N TRP A 215 -16.24 17.54 -7.01
CA TRP A 215 -17.45 16.83 -7.39
C TRP A 215 -18.00 16.01 -6.24
N PRO A 216 -19.30 16.13 -5.92
CA PRO A 216 -20.00 15.06 -5.22
C PRO A 216 -20.09 13.83 -6.15
N ARG A 217 -20.33 12.66 -5.55
CA ARG A 217 -20.61 11.42 -6.26
C ARG A 217 -21.82 10.78 -5.61
N SER A 218 -22.93 11.47 -5.75
CA SER A 218 -24.19 11.14 -5.10
C SER A 218 -25.23 10.63 -6.10
N SER A 219 -26.09 9.72 -5.64
CA SER A 219 -27.36 9.41 -6.30
C SER A 219 -28.46 10.42 -5.98
N ASN A 220 -28.30 11.23 -4.92
CA ASN A 220 -29.25 12.25 -4.49
C ASN A 220 -29.08 13.55 -5.32
N PRO A 221 -30.14 14.05 -5.98
CA PRO A 221 -30.11 15.28 -6.76
C PRO A 221 -29.68 16.53 -5.99
N GLU A 222 -29.88 16.59 -4.67
CA GLU A 222 -29.44 17.71 -3.83
C GLU A 222 -27.91 17.85 -3.83
N PHE A 223 -27.18 16.76 -4.06
CA PHE A 223 -25.73 16.71 -4.18
C PHE A 223 -25.28 16.52 -5.63
N SER A 224 -25.83 17.34 -6.55
CA SER A 224 -25.46 17.33 -7.98
C SER A 224 -24.49 18.45 -8.38
N ALA A 225 -24.49 19.57 -7.65
CA ALA A 225 -23.64 20.71 -7.96
C ALA A 225 -22.20 20.52 -7.47
N ALA A 226 -21.23 20.81 -8.33
CA ALA A 226 -19.83 20.87 -7.95
C ALA A 226 -19.48 22.22 -7.32
N ILE A 227 -18.49 22.20 -6.43
CA ILE A 227 -17.85 23.42 -5.92
C ILE A 227 -16.69 23.75 -6.86
N VAL A 228 -16.65 24.98 -7.38
CA VAL A 228 -15.59 25.44 -8.28
C VAL A 228 -14.75 26.49 -7.56
N LEU A 229 -13.45 26.27 -7.53
CA LEU A 229 -12.46 27.13 -6.88
C LEU A 229 -11.46 27.66 -7.91
N PRO A 230 -10.93 28.89 -7.72
CA PRO A 230 -10.04 29.52 -8.69
C PRO A 230 -8.74 28.75 -8.92
N SER A 231 -8.16 28.16 -7.88
CA SER A 231 -6.90 27.43 -7.97
C SER A 231 -6.73 26.36 -6.89
N MET A 232 -5.70 25.52 -7.03
CA MET A 232 -5.28 24.57 -5.98
C MET A 232 -4.65 25.27 -4.77
N ALA A 233 -4.01 26.43 -4.96
CA ALA A 233 -3.38 27.18 -3.87
C ALA A 233 -4.41 27.55 -2.80
N ASP A 234 -5.63 27.87 -3.24
CA ASP A 234 -6.78 28.18 -2.37
C ASP A 234 -7.22 27.02 -1.47
N LEU A 235 -6.72 25.79 -1.70
CA LEU A 235 -7.08 24.59 -0.96
C LEU A 235 -5.95 24.01 -0.09
N VAL A 236 -4.70 24.35 -0.36
CA VAL A 236 -3.53 23.65 0.21
C VAL A 236 -2.62 24.60 0.96
N GLU A 237 -2.49 25.85 0.51
CA GLU A 237 -1.57 26.80 1.12
C GLU A 237 -2.23 27.48 2.33
N MET A 238 -1.50 27.54 3.45
CA MET A 238 -1.87 28.42 4.55
C MET A 238 -1.41 29.84 4.20
N PRO A 239 -2.31 30.84 4.15
CA PRO A 239 -1.91 32.22 3.94
C PRO A 239 -0.90 32.72 4.98
N ASP A 240 -0.13 33.74 4.62
CA ASP A 240 0.94 34.34 5.45
C ASP A 240 0.47 34.82 6.83
N ASN A 241 -0.83 35.06 7.00
CA ASN A 241 -1.43 35.44 8.28
C ASN A 241 -1.74 34.25 9.21
N GLY A 242 -1.42 33.02 8.78
CA GLY A 242 -1.68 31.78 9.53
C GLY A 242 -3.16 31.38 9.59
N CYS A 243 -4.06 32.09 8.91
CA CYS A 243 -5.45 31.67 8.77
C CYS A 243 -5.55 30.58 7.71
N ARG A 244 -6.51 29.65 7.87
CA ARG A 244 -6.87 28.75 6.77
C ARG A 244 -7.82 29.45 5.80
N PRO A 245 -7.78 29.12 4.49
CA PRO A 245 -8.80 29.54 3.54
C PRO A 245 -10.20 29.04 3.95
N GLU A 246 -11.27 29.61 3.37
CA GLU A 246 -12.66 29.12 3.63
C GLU A 246 -12.77 27.63 3.34
N TYR A 247 -12.07 27.15 2.32
CA TYR A 247 -11.98 25.74 1.95
C TYR A 247 -10.54 25.26 2.01
N TRP A 248 -10.28 24.10 2.60
CA TRP A 248 -8.98 23.42 2.46
C TRP A 248 -9.14 21.92 2.35
N ILE A 249 -8.12 21.27 1.79
CA ILE A 249 -8.02 19.81 1.78
C ILE A 249 -7.35 19.38 3.07
N GLU A 250 -8.03 18.56 3.86
CA GLU A 250 -7.44 17.98 5.07
C GLU A 250 -6.65 16.72 4.74
N GLY A 251 -7.19 15.86 3.87
CA GLY A 251 -6.56 14.58 3.59
C GLY A 251 -6.92 13.98 2.24
N LEU A 252 -6.00 13.17 1.73
CA LEU A 252 -6.19 12.35 0.55
C LEU A 252 -6.65 10.96 0.97
N ILE A 253 -7.79 10.51 0.46
CA ILE A 253 -8.33 9.18 0.74
C ILE A 253 -7.55 8.13 -0.04
N ILE A 254 -7.03 7.14 0.68
CA ILE A 254 -6.16 6.09 0.15
C ILE A 254 -6.78 4.69 0.22
N GLN A 255 -7.77 4.51 1.09
CA GLN A 255 -8.48 3.24 1.33
C GLN A 255 -9.86 3.52 1.93
N SER A 256 -10.79 2.57 1.76
CA SER A 256 -12.10 2.58 2.43
C SER A 256 -12.44 1.18 2.96
N ILE A 257 -13.18 1.13 4.07
CA ILE A 257 -13.70 -0.08 4.71
C ILE A 257 -15.21 0.06 4.78
N ARG A 258 -15.93 -0.97 4.33
CA ARG A 258 -17.39 -1.06 4.48
C ARG A 258 -17.67 -2.12 5.54
N PRO A 259 -18.19 -1.72 6.72
CA PRO A 259 -18.71 -2.68 7.69
C PRO A 259 -19.86 -3.48 7.07
N GLU A 260 -19.97 -4.75 7.43
CA GLU A 260 -21.09 -5.63 7.04
C GLU A 260 -22.37 -5.37 7.84
#